data_AF-A0A443RDC8-F1
#
_entry.id   AF-A0A443RDC8-F1
#
_cell.length_a   1.000
_cell.length_b   1.000
_cell.length_c   1.000
_cell.angle_alpha   90.00
_cell.angle_beta   90.00
_cell.angle_gamma   90.00
#
_symmetry.space_group_name_H-M   'P 1'
#
loop_
_entity.id
_entity.type
_entity.pdbx_description
1 polymer ?
#
loop_
_entity_poly.entity_id
_entity_poly.type
_entity_poly.pdbx_seq_one_letter_code
_entity_poly.pdbx_strand_id
1 'polypeptide(L)'
;MHLSNEQSKVLNLFKQWIVSERRFVNPNIGCCRLYEKYIKVRNLYPQCYRNLDINDTSVYDLMCRGYIFPLLERDRKGRVVIFGRSAMFRQKHGHRPTDLFRALTMTLETLLDDEENQVNGFVYIFDQEGVTLTEITYLGVWQMQKLLKSGEHSLPVKHKEIHWLHLSPLISTIFYFIASFLTEKLRHRLYFHRELSDLHECIPATILPLEYGGSVPWKLMSEKWIKRLQTNREKLLSLDAMSVK
;
A
#
# COMPACT_ATOMS: atom_id res chain seq x y z
N MET A 1 26.67 3.34 26.80
CA MET A 1 25.81 4.50 26.48
C MET A 1 24.47 4.29 27.18
N HIS A 2 24.15 5.09 28.21
CA HIS A 2 22.84 5.04 28.85
C HIS A 2 21.80 5.66 27.91
N LEU A 3 20.79 4.87 27.54
CA LEU A 3 19.63 5.35 26.78
C LEU A 3 18.79 6.25 27.69
N SER A 4 18.20 7.31 27.14
CA SER A 4 17.24 8.13 27.89
C SER A 4 16.00 7.30 28.29
N ASN A 5 15.24 7.76 29.28
CA ASN A 5 14.00 7.09 29.70
C ASN A 5 13.01 6.90 28.54
N GLU A 6 12.94 7.87 27.63
CA GLU A 6 12.09 7.82 26.43
C GLU A 6 12.58 6.78 25.42
N GLN A 7 13.90 6.73 25.16
CA GLN A 7 14.51 5.73 24.29
C GLN A 7 14.34 4.31 24.84
N SER A 8 14.40 4.14 26.16
CA SER A 8 14.18 2.84 26.82
C SER A 8 12.72 2.37 26.71
N LYS A 9 11.76 3.28 26.81
CA LYS A 9 10.33 3.00 26.61
C LYS A 9 10.02 2.61 25.17
N VAL A 10 10.54 3.34 24.19
CA VAL A 10 10.39 3.03 22.76
C VAL A 10 11.01 1.67 22.43
N LEU A 11 12.20 1.38 22.96
CA LEU A 11 12.87 0.09 22.76
C LEU A 11 12.07 -1.09 23.33
N ASN A 12 11.42 -0.91 24.49
CA ASN A 12 10.57 -1.95 25.08
C ASN A 12 9.28 -2.19 24.29
N LEU A 13 8.60 -1.12 23.85
CA LEU A 13 7.44 -1.22 22.95
C LEU A 13 7.83 -1.87 21.61
N PHE A 14 8.99 -1.50 21.09
CA PHE A 14 9.52 -2.07 19.86
C PHE A 14 9.84 -3.56 20.00
N LYS A 15 10.45 -3.99 21.12
CA LYS A 15 10.71 -5.41 21.42
C LYS A 15 9.41 -6.20 21.55
N GLN A 16 8.42 -5.66 22.26
CA GLN A 16 7.10 -6.29 22.38
C GLN A 16 6.45 -6.43 21.00
N TRP A 17 6.49 -5.38 20.19
CA TRP A 17 5.92 -5.36 18.85
C TRP A 17 6.61 -6.33 17.87
N ILE A 18 7.94 -6.43 17.87
CA ILE A 18 8.64 -7.44 17.06
C ILE A 18 8.22 -8.86 17.45
N VAL A 19 8.22 -9.14 18.76
CA VAL A 19 7.94 -10.48 19.29
C VAL A 19 6.48 -10.87 19.07
N SER A 20 5.54 -9.92 19.24
CA SER A 20 4.10 -10.18 19.08
C SER A 20 3.67 -10.24 17.61
N GLU A 21 4.26 -9.43 16.75
CA GLU A 21 3.78 -9.29 15.36
C GLU A 21 4.63 -10.02 14.32
N ARG A 22 5.81 -10.57 14.69
CA ARG A 22 6.78 -11.20 13.77
C ARG A 22 7.12 -10.34 12.54
N ARG A 23 7.00 -9.02 12.65
CA ARG A 23 7.11 -8.06 11.53
C ARG A 23 8.54 -7.80 11.03
N PHE A 24 9.54 -8.43 11.64
CA PHE A 24 10.94 -8.37 11.21
C PHE A 24 11.62 -9.73 11.34
N VAL A 25 12.04 -10.27 10.20
CA VAL A 25 12.87 -11.47 10.12
C VAL A 25 14.25 -11.29 10.78
N ASN A 26 14.76 -10.06 10.92
CA ASN A 26 16.02 -9.78 11.62
C ASN A 26 16.02 -8.39 12.30
N PRO A 27 15.69 -8.31 13.61
CA PRO A 27 15.57 -7.05 14.32
C PRO A 27 16.94 -6.43 14.65
N ASN A 28 17.17 -5.19 14.20
CA ASN A 28 18.38 -4.41 14.51
C ASN A 28 18.05 -2.94 14.85
N ILE A 29 19.06 -2.11 15.10
CA ILE A 29 18.86 -0.69 15.46
C ILE A 29 18.13 0.12 14.36
N GLY A 30 18.29 -0.30 13.10
CA GLY A 30 17.53 0.24 11.98
C GLY A 30 16.03 -0.04 12.10
N CYS A 31 15.66 -1.20 12.64
CA CYS A 31 14.27 -1.56 12.89
C CYS A 31 13.65 -0.70 14.02
N CYS A 32 14.41 -0.32 15.06
CA CYS A 32 13.93 0.61 16.10
C CYS A 32 13.56 1.98 15.49
N ARG A 33 14.47 2.54 14.68
CA ARG A 33 14.26 3.83 13.99
C ARG A 33 13.09 3.77 13.01
N LEU A 34 12.90 2.63 12.35
CA LEU A 34 11.78 2.41 11.46
C LEU A 34 10.45 2.35 12.22
N TYR A 35 10.42 1.69 13.39
CA TYR A 35 9.26 1.69 14.26
C TYR A 35 8.89 3.09 14.77
N GLU A 36 9.88 3.90 15.18
CA GLU A 36 9.64 5.30 15.55
C GLU A 36 9.00 6.10 14.41
N LYS A 37 9.51 5.95 13.18
CA LYS A 37 8.92 6.58 11.99
C LYS A 37 7.51 6.08 11.72
N TYR A 38 7.27 4.78 11.90
CA TYR A 38 5.96 4.17 11.75
C TYR A 38 4.95 4.73 12.76
N ILE A 39 5.29 4.78 14.04
CA ILE A 39 4.40 5.40 15.05
C ILE A 39 4.17 6.88 14.75
N LYS A 40 5.22 7.62 14.39
CA LYS A 40 5.11 9.04 14.05
C LYS A 40 4.13 9.26 12.89
N VAL A 41 4.18 8.43 11.86
CA VAL A 41 3.29 8.58 10.69
C VAL A 41 1.85 8.24 11.02
N ARG A 42 1.61 7.22 11.85
CA ARG A 42 0.27 6.87 12.35
C ARG A 42 -0.34 8.03 13.15
N ASN A 43 0.47 8.76 13.92
CA ASN A 43 0.03 9.92 14.68
C ASN A 43 -0.15 11.18 13.83
N LEU A 44 0.65 11.37 12.77
CA LEU A 44 0.51 12.51 11.85
C LEU A 44 -0.70 12.38 10.92
N TYR A 45 -1.08 11.15 10.56
CA TYR A 45 -2.16 10.88 9.60
C TYR A 45 -3.16 9.85 10.16
N PRO A 46 -3.77 10.08 11.33
CA PRO A 46 -4.67 9.11 11.96
C PRO A 46 -5.83 8.71 11.04
N GLN A 47 -6.30 9.61 10.18
CA GLN A 47 -7.34 9.33 9.18
C GLN A 47 -6.97 8.26 8.14
N CYS A 48 -5.68 7.95 7.96
CA CYS A 48 -5.19 6.92 7.03
C CYS A 48 -4.81 5.61 7.74
N TYR A 49 -4.46 5.68 9.03
CA TYR A 49 -3.84 4.58 9.77
C TYR A 49 -4.67 4.05 10.94
N ARG A 50 -5.71 4.77 11.36
CA ARG A 50 -6.63 4.36 12.43
C ARG A 50 -7.95 3.86 11.87
N ASN A 51 -8.66 3.10 12.69
CA ASN A 51 -9.92 2.46 12.35
C ASN A 51 -9.79 1.70 11.02
N LEU A 52 -8.80 0.81 10.93
CA LEU A 52 -8.55 0.01 9.72
C LEU A 52 -9.60 -1.11 9.60
N ASP A 53 -10.81 -0.73 9.23
CA ASP A 53 -11.99 -1.59 9.20
C ASP A 53 -12.49 -1.80 7.77
N ILE A 54 -12.43 -3.04 7.31
CA ILE A 54 -12.99 -3.45 6.01
C ILE A 54 -14.52 -3.38 5.97
N ASN A 55 -15.19 -3.30 7.13
CA ASN A 55 -16.65 -3.15 7.21
C ASN A 55 -17.11 -1.68 7.14
N ASP A 56 -16.19 -0.71 7.07
CA ASP A 56 -16.57 0.66 6.72
C ASP A 56 -17.20 0.66 5.31
N THR A 57 -18.46 1.09 5.20
CA THR A 57 -19.26 0.99 3.97
C THR A 57 -18.54 1.53 2.73
N SER A 58 -17.87 2.68 2.86
CA SER A 58 -17.20 3.33 1.73
C SER A 58 -15.91 2.61 1.34
N VAL A 59 -15.17 2.06 2.31
CA VAL A 59 -13.97 1.27 2.03
C VAL A 59 -14.36 -0.09 1.46
N TYR A 60 -15.41 -0.72 1.99
CA TYR A 60 -15.94 -1.98 1.48
C TYR A 60 -16.39 -1.87 0.02
N ASP A 61 -17.18 -0.84 -0.33
CA ASP A 61 -17.61 -0.60 -1.72
C ASP A 61 -16.41 -0.39 -2.64
N LEU A 62 -15.43 0.42 -2.21
CA LEU A 62 -14.20 0.67 -2.95
C LEU A 62 -13.42 -0.63 -3.24
N MET A 63 -13.27 -1.50 -2.24
CA MET A 63 -12.59 -2.80 -2.39
C MET A 63 -13.39 -3.75 -3.30
N CYS A 64 -14.72 -3.82 -3.15
CA CYS A 64 -15.59 -4.65 -3.99
C CYS A 64 -15.51 -4.28 -5.47
N ARG A 65 -15.28 -3.00 -5.78
CA ARG A 65 -15.09 -2.50 -7.15
C ARG A 65 -13.72 -2.89 -7.75
N GLY A 66 -12.80 -3.43 -6.94
CA GLY A 66 -11.47 -3.85 -7.37
C GLY A 66 -10.44 -2.73 -7.28
N TYR A 67 -10.59 -1.80 -6.33
CA TYR A 67 -9.63 -0.71 -6.16
C TYR A 67 -8.21 -1.21 -5.84
N ILE A 68 -8.06 -2.19 -4.94
CA ILE A 68 -6.76 -2.78 -4.61
C ILE A 68 -6.89 -4.21 -4.06
N PHE A 69 -6.05 -5.12 -4.54
CA PHE A 69 -5.94 -6.50 -4.07
C PHE A 69 -4.60 -7.12 -4.50
N PRO A 70 -4.00 -8.04 -3.73
CA PRO A 70 -2.86 -8.81 -4.18
C PRO A 70 -3.28 -9.85 -5.23
N LEU A 71 -2.40 -10.09 -6.19
CA LEU A 71 -2.54 -11.22 -7.11
C LEU A 71 -2.37 -12.55 -6.35
N LEU A 72 -2.87 -13.63 -6.96
CA LEU A 72 -2.82 -14.96 -6.34
C LEU A 72 -1.40 -15.53 -6.30
N GLU A 73 -0.57 -15.16 -7.26
CA GLU A 73 0.79 -15.64 -7.41
C GLU A 73 1.80 -14.52 -7.17
N ARG A 74 2.99 -14.91 -6.70
CA ARG A 74 4.16 -14.04 -6.63
C ARG A 74 4.75 -13.89 -8.02
N ASP A 75 5.55 -12.84 -8.23
CA ASP A 75 6.35 -12.77 -9.45
C ASP A 75 7.57 -13.70 -9.41
N ARG A 76 8.34 -13.70 -10.51
CA ARG A 76 9.54 -14.54 -10.68
C ARG A 76 10.64 -14.31 -9.63
N LYS A 77 10.58 -13.19 -8.88
CA LYS A 77 11.53 -12.84 -7.81
C LYS A 77 10.94 -13.11 -6.40
N GLY A 78 9.82 -13.82 -6.31
CA GLY A 78 9.15 -14.13 -5.04
C GLY A 78 8.44 -12.95 -4.39
N ARG A 79 8.21 -11.85 -5.12
CA ARG A 79 7.59 -10.64 -4.60
C ARG A 79 6.07 -10.73 -4.72
N VAL A 80 5.34 -10.21 -3.73
CA VAL A 80 3.89 -10.08 -3.86
C VAL A 80 3.59 -8.94 -4.83
N VAL A 81 2.72 -9.19 -5.80
CA VAL A 81 2.23 -8.18 -6.72
C VAL A 81 0.87 -7.70 -6.23
N ILE A 82 0.77 -6.41 -5.95
CA ILE A 82 -0.47 -5.73 -5.54
C ILE A 82 -1.03 -5.01 -6.76
N PHE A 83 -2.23 -5.38 -7.17
CA PHE A 83 -2.92 -4.81 -8.32
C PHE A 83 -4.03 -3.87 -7.87
N GLY A 84 -4.24 -2.79 -8.61
CA GLY A 84 -5.32 -1.85 -8.33
C GLY A 84 -5.86 -1.13 -9.56
N ARG A 85 -7.17 -0.89 -9.56
CA ARG A 85 -7.90 -0.16 -10.59
C ARG A 85 -8.28 1.21 -10.06
N SER A 86 -7.52 2.24 -10.42
CA SER A 86 -7.57 3.54 -9.75
C SER A 86 -8.86 4.30 -10.03
N ALA A 87 -9.47 4.08 -11.19
CA ALA A 87 -10.76 4.67 -11.57
C ALA A 87 -11.96 4.16 -10.76
N MET A 88 -11.76 3.18 -9.86
CA MET A 88 -12.80 2.73 -8.94
C MET A 88 -13.01 3.70 -7.76
N PHE A 89 -11.99 4.50 -7.45
CA PHE A 89 -12.15 5.65 -6.56
C PHE A 89 -12.98 6.72 -7.26
N ARG A 90 -14.08 7.14 -6.63
CA ARG A 90 -15.11 7.99 -7.21
C ARG A 90 -15.84 8.78 -6.13
N GLN A 91 -15.71 10.10 -6.17
CA GLN A 91 -16.44 10.98 -5.26
C GLN A 91 -17.96 10.72 -5.30
N LYS A 92 -18.52 10.50 -6.49
CA LYS A 92 -19.96 10.24 -6.69
C LYS A 92 -20.48 8.96 -6.02
N HIS A 93 -19.60 8.02 -5.67
CA HIS A 93 -19.95 6.81 -4.94
C HIS A 93 -19.76 6.96 -3.42
N GLY A 94 -19.48 8.18 -2.93
CA GLY A 94 -19.27 8.46 -1.51
C GLY A 94 -17.89 8.06 -0.99
N HIS A 95 -16.97 7.68 -1.89
CA HIS A 95 -15.58 7.38 -1.52
C HIS A 95 -14.88 8.65 -1.07
N ARG A 96 -14.25 8.61 0.09
CA ARG A 96 -13.45 9.70 0.67
C ARG A 96 -11.99 9.51 0.29
N PRO A 97 -11.19 10.59 0.13
CA PRO A 97 -9.76 10.48 -0.14
C PRO A 97 -9.02 9.56 0.85
N THR A 98 -9.46 9.53 2.11
CA THR A 98 -8.92 8.66 3.17
C THR A 98 -9.15 7.18 2.94
N ASP A 99 -10.22 6.79 2.25
CA ASP A 99 -10.58 5.39 2.02
C ASP A 99 -9.56 4.68 1.14
N LEU A 100 -9.00 5.42 0.16
CA LEU A 100 -7.89 4.99 -0.67
C LEU A 100 -6.68 4.57 0.16
N PHE A 101 -6.31 5.41 1.13
CA PHE A 101 -5.16 5.16 2.01
C PHE A 101 -5.44 4.09 3.04
N ARG A 102 -6.66 4.03 3.60
CA ARG A 102 -7.07 2.96 4.51
C ARG A 102 -7.06 1.61 3.81
N ALA A 103 -7.54 1.52 2.56
CA ALA A 103 -7.50 0.31 1.74
C ALA A 103 -6.05 -0.17 1.47
N LEU A 104 -5.16 0.74 1.08
CA LEU A 104 -3.74 0.42 0.89
C LEU A 104 -3.07 0.01 2.20
N THR A 105 -3.34 0.72 3.29
CA THR A 105 -2.75 0.44 4.60
C THR A 105 -3.21 -0.92 5.11
N MET A 106 -4.52 -1.21 5.13
CA MET A 106 -5.05 -2.54 5.47
C MET A 106 -4.40 -3.64 4.63
N THR A 107 -4.19 -3.36 3.34
CA THR A 107 -3.58 -4.33 2.44
C THR A 107 -2.15 -4.65 2.85
N LEU A 108 -1.33 -3.62 3.07
CA LEU A 108 0.07 -3.78 3.48
C LEU A 108 0.21 -4.39 4.87
N GLU A 109 -0.59 -3.94 5.84
CA GLU A 109 -0.61 -4.45 7.20
C GLU A 109 -0.91 -5.95 7.23
N THR A 110 -1.91 -6.40 6.47
CA THR A 110 -2.28 -7.82 6.39
C THR A 110 -1.25 -8.68 5.65
N LEU A 111 -0.57 -8.11 4.64
CA LEU A 111 0.48 -8.81 3.90
C LEU A 111 1.80 -8.92 4.68
N LEU A 112 2.08 -7.99 5.58
CA LEU A 112 3.30 -7.98 6.39
C LEU A 112 3.34 -9.08 7.45
N ASP A 113 2.24 -9.78 7.69
CA ASP A 113 2.19 -10.95 8.59
C ASP A 113 2.97 -12.16 8.05
N ASP A 114 3.28 -12.16 6.76
CA ASP A 114 4.08 -13.17 6.09
C ASP A 114 5.55 -12.73 6.02
N GLU A 115 6.43 -13.51 6.64
CA GLU A 115 7.87 -13.27 6.70
C GLU A 115 8.51 -13.22 5.30
N GLU A 116 8.02 -14.03 4.35
CA GLU A 116 8.52 -14.02 2.98
C GLU A 116 8.23 -12.65 2.32
N ASN A 117 7.10 -12.03 2.63
CA ASN A 117 6.75 -10.70 2.12
C ASN A 117 7.66 -9.62 2.70
N GLN A 118 8.04 -9.74 3.97
CA GLN A 118 9.00 -8.82 4.60
C GLN A 118 10.40 -8.93 3.96
N VAL A 119 10.79 -10.13 3.54
CA VAL A 119 12.08 -10.37 2.87
C VAL A 119 12.04 -9.85 1.43
N ASN A 120 11.09 -10.33 0.64
CA ASN A 120 11.03 -10.14 -0.81
C ASN A 120 10.41 -8.80 -1.21
N GLY A 121 9.49 -8.26 -0.42
CA GLY A 121 8.83 -6.98 -0.68
C GLY A 121 7.70 -7.04 -1.70
N PHE A 122 7.28 -5.86 -2.16
CA PHE A 122 6.06 -5.66 -2.94
C PHE A 122 6.33 -4.99 -4.29
N VAL A 123 5.63 -5.46 -5.31
CA VAL A 123 5.45 -4.80 -6.61
C VAL A 123 4.04 -4.27 -6.67
N TYR A 124 3.85 -3.07 -7.22
CA TYR A 124 2.54 -2.44 -7.36
C TYR A 124 2.21 -2.28 -8.84
N ILE A 125 0.96 -2.55 -9.22
CA ILE A 125 0.43 -2.30 -10.55
C ILE A 125 -0.85 -1.50 -10.38
N PHE A 126 -0.87 -0.27 -10.89
CA PHE A 126 -2.03 0.61 -10.80
C PHE A 126 -2.51 1.00 -12.19
N ASP A 127 -3.62 0.41 -12.61
CA ASP A 127 -4.32 0.79 -13.82
C ASP A 127 -5.01 2.14 -13.63
N GLN A 128 -4.70 3.08 -14.52
CA GLN A 128 -5.23 4.44 -14.55
C GLN A 128 -6.32 4.63 -15.60
N GLU A 129 -6.72 3.57 -16.32
CA GLU A 129 -7.78 3.67 -17.31
C GLU A 129 -9.07 4.24 -16.69
N GLY A 130 -9.58 5.33 -17.26
CA GLY A 130 -10.78 6.00 -16.79
C GLY A 130 -10.60 6.93 -15.59
N VAL A 131 -9.37 7.15 -15.08
CA VAL A 131 -9.11 8.18 -14.07
C VAL A 131 -9.34 9.55 -14.69
N THR A 132 -10.06 10.42 -13.98
CA THR A 132 -10.38 11.77 -14.44
C THR A 132 -9.68 12.82 -13.59
N LEU A 133 -9.50 14.02 -14.14
CA LEU A 133 -8.92 15.14 -13.41
C LEU A 133 -9.76 15.49 -12.17
N THR A 134 -11.09 15.34 -12.23
CA THR A 134 -12.00 15.53 -11.09
C THR A 134 -11.65 14.65 -9.90
N GLU A 135 -11.35 13.37 -10.12
CA GLU A 135 -10.97 12.48 -9.01
C GLU A 135 -9.57 12.81 -8.48
N ILE A 136 -8.65 13.23 -9.35
CA ILE A 136 -7.30 13.66 -8.96
C ILE A 136 -7.35 14.94 -8.12
N THR A 137 -8.15 15.92 -8.51
CA THR A 137 -8.31 17.17 -7.75
C THR A 137 -9.05 16.92 -6.45
N TYR A 138 -10.04 16.03 -6.42
CA TYR A 138 -10.74 15.61 -5.21
C TYR A 138 -9.82 14.89 -4.21
N LEU A 139 -8.95 14.00 -4.70
CA LEU A 139 -7.92 13.35 -3.89
C LEU A 139 -6.88 14.36 -3.37
N GLY A 140 -6.55 15.35 -4.18
CA GLY A 140 -5.62 16.44 -3.87
C GLY A 140 -4.16 16.07 -4.18
N VAL A 141 -3.53 16.84 -5.07
CA VAL A 141 -2.15 16.60 -5.52
C VAL A 141 -1.15 16.64 -4.37
N TRP A 142 -1.31 17.60 -3.45
CA TRP A 142 -0.45 17.72 -2.27
C TRP A 142 -0.65 16.58 -1.27
N GLN A 143 -1.87 16.06 -1.16
CA GLN A 143 -2.16 14.89 -0.34
C GLN A 143 -1.46 13.65 -0.91
N MET A 144 -1.59 13.40 -2.22
CA MET A 144 -0.87 12.31 -2.89
C MET A 144 0.64 12.40 -2.71
N GLN A 145 1.22 13.60 -2.88
CA GLN A 145 2.64 13.84 -2.68
C GLN A 145 3.10 13.55 -1.25
N LYS A 146 2.36 14.03 -0.24
CA LYS A 146 2.64 13.73 1.18
C LYS A 146 2.60 12.23 1.44
N LEU A 147 1.68 11.51 0.82
CA LEU A 147 1.43 10.09 1.09
C LEU A 147 2.47 9.20 0.43
N LEU A 148 2.87 9.48 -0.81
CA LEU A 148 3.99 8.79 -1.44
C LEU A 148 5.29 9.00 -0.66
N LYS A 149 5.58 10.24 -0.24
CA LYS A 149 6.75 10.55 0.60
C LYS A 149 6.70 9.85 1.96
N SER A 150 5.52 9.80 2.58
CA SER A 150 5.27 9.12 3.84
C SER A 150 5.47 7.61 3.72
N GLY A 151 4.90 6.99 2.69
CA GLY A 151 4.97 5.55 2.44
C GLY A 151 6.39 5.06 2.19
N GLU A 152 7.27 5.92 1.65
CA GLU A 152 8.66 5.59 1.38
C GLU A 152 9.49 5.32 2.65
N HIS A 153 9.25 6.06 3.74
CA HIS A 153 10.14 6.09 4.89
C HIS A 153 9.52 5.58 6.20
N SER A 154 8.20 5.45 6.24
CA SER A 154 7.49 5.24 7.50
C SER A 154 6.81 3.89 7.61
N LEU A 155 6.66 3.15 6.52
CA LEU A 155 6.11 1.80 6.55
C LEU A 155 7.25 0.76 6.56
N PRO A 156 7.14 -0.34 7.32
CA PRO A 156 8.12 -1.42 7.32
C PRO A 156 8.00 -2.32 6.08
N VAL A 157 7.85 -1.71 4.91
CA VAL A 157 7.63 -2.38 3.63
C VAL A 157 8.79 -2.13 2.70
N LYS A 158 9.10 -3.13 1.86
CA LYS A 158 10.08 -2.98 0.78
C LYS A 158 9.35 -2.76 -0.53
N HIS A 159 9.12 -1.50 -0.90
CA HIS A 159 8.65 -1.13 -2.24
C HIS A 159 9.71 -1.56 -3.25
N LYS A 160 9.40 -2.41 -4.23
CA LYS A 160 10.37 -2.89 -5.22
C LYS A 160 10.19 -2.19 -6.56
N GLU A 161 8.98 -2.23 -7.10
CA GLU A 161 8.61 -1.64 -8.39
C GLU A 161 7.17 -1.10 -8.29
N ILE A 162 6.86 0.02 -8.94
CA ILE A 162 5.53 0.62 -9.02
C ILE A 162 5.25 0.87 -10.51
N HIS A 163 4.37 0.06 -11.07
CA HIS A 163 3.94 0.11 -12.45
C HIS A 163 2.64 0.88 -12.54
N TRP A 164 2.62 1.91 -13.36
CA TRP A 164 1.41 2.63 -13.70
C TRP A 164 1.01 2.33 -15.14
N LEU A 165 -0.19 1.80 -15.33
CA LEU A 165 -0.71 1.37 -16.63
C LEU A 165 -1.79 2.35 -17.13
N HIS A 166 -1.89 2.57 -18.44
CA HIS A 166 -2.90 3.41 -19.09
C HIS A 166 -2.94 4.87 -18.58
N LEU A 167 -1.78 5.47 -18.29
CA LEU A 167 -1.77 6.90 -17.96
C LEU A 167 -2.05 7.77 -19.17
N SER A 168 -3.06 8.64 -19.05
CA SER A 168 -3.25 9.72 -20.02
C SER A 168 -2.10 10.75 -19.94
N PRO A 169 -1.79 11.48 -21.03
CA PRO A 169 -0.70 12.47 -21.03
C PRO A 169 -0.83 13.54 -19.95
N LEU A 170 -2.03 14.07 -19.72
CA LEU A 170 -2.27 15.10 -18.69
C LEU A 170 -2.01 14.56 -17.28
N ILE A 171 -2.52 13.37 -16.99
CA ILE A 171 -2.33 12.71 -15.70
C ILE A 171 -0.85 12.36 -15.51
N SER A 172 -0.16 11.92 -16.57
CA SER A 172 1.29 11.65 -16.56
C SER A 172 2.08 12.84 -16.05
N THR A 173 1.79 14.05 -16.54
CA THR A 173 2.47 15.27 -16.09
C THR A 173 2.31 15.50 -14.58
N ILE A 174 1.10 15.27 -14.04
CA ILE A 174 0.84 15.41 -12.60
C ILE A 174 1.63 14.35 -11.81
N PHE A 175 1.65 13.10 -12.27
CA PHE A 175 2.40 12.03 -11.61
C PHE A 175 3.91 12.26 -11.67
N TYR A 176 4.46 12.75 -12.78
CA TYR A 176 5.87 13.14 -12.88
C TYR A 176 6.22 14.28 -11.93
N PHE A 177 5.34 15.29 -11.82
CA PHE A 177 5.51 16.36 -10.84
C PHE A 177 5.55 15.81 -9.42
N ILE A 178 4.61 14.95 -9.03
CA ILE A 178 4.59 14.34 -7.69
C ILE A 178 5.84 13.47 -7.47
N ALA A 179 6.24 12.69 -8.47
CA ALA A 179 7.42 11.82 -8.41
C ALA A 179 8.72 12.60 -8.22
N SER A 180 8.80 13.85 -8.67
CA SER A 180 10.00 14.70 -8.50
C SER A 180 10.38 14.92 -7.03
N PHE A 181 9.42 14.81 -6.11
CA PHE A 181 9.63 14.96 -4.66
C PHE A 181 10.10 13.67 -3.95
N LEU A 182 10.15 12.55 -4.67
CA LEU A 182 10.62 11.27 -4.14
C LEU A 182 12.13 11.18 -4.15
N THR A 183 12.69 10.30 -3.33
CA THR A 183 14.13 10.03 -3.43
C THR A 183 14.47 9.40 -4.77
N GLU A 184 15.72 9.55 -5.19
CA GLU A 184 16.26 8.91 -6.40
C GLU A 184 15.98 7.40 -6.41
N LYS A 185 16.16 6.73 -5.27
CA LYS A 185 15.88 5.30 -5.11
C LYS A 185 14.43 4.93 -5.44
N LEU A 186 13.45 5.71 -5.00
CA LEU A 186 12.05 5.42 -5.30
C LEU A 186 11.66 5.85 -6.71
N ARG A 187 12.23 6.95 -7.23
CA ARG A 187 12.03 7.38 -8.63
C ARG A 187 12.47 6.32 -9.63
N HIS A 188 13.61 5.66 -9.40
CA HIS A 188 14.09 4.54 -10.24
C HIS A 188 13.23 3.27 -10.17
N ARG A 189 12.21 3.24 -9.30
CA ARG A 189 11.27 2.13 -9.17
C ARG A 189 9.91 2.44 -9.79
N LEU A 190 9.73 3.63 -10.35
CA LEU A 190 8.52 4.01 -11.06
C LEU A 190 8.64 3.61 -12.52
N TYR A 191 7.65 2.85 -13.00
CA TYR A 191 7.53 2.43 -14.38
C TYR A 191 6.18 2.90 -14.91
N PHE A 192 6.19 3.47 -16.12
CA PHE A 192 5.00 4.00 -16.77
C PHE A 192 4.79 3.24 -18.08
N HIS A 193 3.64 2.57 -18.17
CA HIS A 193 3.25 1.69 -19.27
C HIS A 193 2.07 2.35 -19.98
N ARG A 194 2.18 2.53 -21.29
CA ARG A 194 1.06 3.05 -22.09
C ARG A 194 0.12 1.93 -22.43
N GLU A 195 0.68 0.81 -22.88
CA GLU A 195 -0.05 -0.37 -23.32
C GLU A 195 0.20 -1.55 -22.39
N LEU A 196 -0.74 -2.50 -22.40
CA LEU A 196 -0.63 -3.72 -21.61
C LEU A 196 0.59 -4.58 -22.01
N SER A 197 1.01 -4.52 -23.28
CA SER A 197 2.21 -5.22 -23.77
C SER A 197 3.49 -4.79 -23.05
N ASP A 198 3.64 -3.49 -22.77
CA ASP A 198 4.80 -2.93 -22.07
C ASP A 198 4.89 -3.51 -20.65
N LEU A 199 3.75 -3.69 -20.00
CA LEU A 199 3.67 -4.31 -18.69
C LEU A 199 4.03 -5.80 -18.74
N HIS A 200 3.62 -6.51 -19.79
CA HIS A 200 3.91 -7.94 -19.96
C HIS A 200 5.41 -8.26 -20.12
N GLU A 201 6.21 -7.29 -20.58
CA GLU A 201 7.68 -7.41 -20.61
C GLU A 201 8.28 -7.44 -19.19
N CYS A 202 7.63 -6.78 -18.24
CA CYS A 202 8.10 -6.68 -16.85
C CYS A 202 7.48 -7.74 -15.94
N ILE A 203 6.18 -8.01 -16.12
CA ILE A 203 5.36 -8.86 -15.25
C ILE A 203 4.68 -9.95 -16.11
N PRO A 204 4.82 -11.24 -15.75
CA PRO A 204 4.20 -12.31 -16.54
C PRO A 204 2.67 -12.14 -16.65
N ALA A 205 2.13 -12.19 -17.87
CA ALA A 205 0.68 -12.09 -18.09
C ALA A 205 -0.12 -13.14 -17.32
N THR A 206 0.45 -14.34 -17.13
CA THR A 206 -0.20 -15.49 -16.48
C THR A 206 -0.64 -15.22 -15.04
N ILE A 207 0.04 -14.33 -14.31
CA ILE A 207 -0.29 -14.02 -12.92
C ILE A 207 -1.27 -12.85 -12.79
N LEU A 208 -1.47 -12.08 -13.87
CA LEU A 208 -2.38 -10.94 -13.90
C LEU A 208 -3.85 -11.40 -13.89
N PRO A 209 -4.81 -10.49 -13.70
CA PRO A 209 -6.20 -10.84 -13.88
C PRO A 209 -6.54 -11.20 -15.35
N LEU A 210 -7.63 -11.94 -15.56
CA LEU A 210 -8.11 -12.36 -16.87
C LEU A 210 -8.21 -11.19 -17.86
N GLU A 211 -8.73 -10.06 -17.38
CA GLU A 211 -8.92 -8.83 -18.14
C GLU A 211 -7.60 -8.17 -18.59
N TYR A 212 -6.47 -8.63 -18.05
CA TYR A 212 -5.12 -8.14 -18.35
C TYR A 212 -4.21 -9.26 -18.89
N GLY A 213 -4.80 -10.35 -19.41
CA GLY A 213 -4.08 -11.44 -20.09
C GLY A 213 -3.79 -12.67 -19.23
N GLY A 214 -4.25 -12.72 -17.98
CA GLY A 214 -4.15 -13.91 -17.14
C GLY A 214 -5.33 -14.87 -17.29
N SER A 215 -5.53 -15.71 -16.29
CA SER A 215 -6.55 -16.78 -16.32
C SER A 215 -7.69 -16.62 -15.31
N VAL A 216 -7.49 -15.81 -14.26
CA VAL A 216 -8.45 -15.64 -13.17
C VAL A 216 -9.02 -14.23 -13.18
N PRO A 217 -10.35 -14.04 -13.17
CA PRO A 217 -10.95 -12.70 -13.15
C PRO A 217 -10.52 -11.88 -11.94
N TRP A 218 -10.29 -10.57 -12.11
CA TRP A 218 -9.91 -9.69 -10.99
C TRP A 218 -10.93 -9.76 -9.86
N LYS A 219 -12.21 -9.95 -10.20
CA LYS A 219 -13.31 -9.99 -9.23
C LYS A 219 -13.13 -11.11 -8.22
N LEU A 220 -12.72 -12.30 -8.66
CA LEU A 220 -12.49 -13.44 -7.77
C LEU A 220 -11.28 -13.20 -6.86
N MET A 221 -10.22 -12.57 -7.40
CA MET A 221 -9.04 -12.19 -6.61
C MET A 221 -9.40 -11.17 -5.52
N SER A 222 -10.18 -10.14 -5.89
CA SER A 222 -10.67 -9.12 -4.94
C SER A 222 -11.56 -9.72 -3.86
N GLU A 223 -12.52 -10.59 -4.22
CA GLU A 223 -13.40 -11.26 -3.27
C GLU A 223 -12.62 -12.14 -2.28
N LYS A 224 -11.60 -12.87 -2.76
CA LYS A 224 -10.70 -13.64 -1.90
C LYS A 224 -9.92 -12.72 -0.95
N TRP A 225 -9.48 -11.56 -1.44
CA TRP A 225 -8.76 -10.59 -0.63
C TRP A 225 -9.64 -9.96 0.46
N ILE A 226 -10.85 -9.54 0.11
CA ILE A 226 -11.83 -8.99 1.05
C ILE A 226 -12.11 -9.99 2.18
N LYS A 227 -12.31 -11.28 1.85
CA LYS A 227 -12.48 -12.34 2.86
C LYS A 227 -11.27 -12.42 3.80
N ARG A 228 -10.05 -12.35 3.27
CA ARG A 228 -8.84 -12.35 4.10
C ARG A 228 -8.75 -11.12 5.00
N LEU A 229 -9.11 -9.93 4.51
CA LEU A 229 -9.18 -8.73 5.33
C LEU A 229 -10.23 -8.85 6.44
N GLN A 230 -11.39 -9.45 6.16
CA GLN A 230 -12.42 -9.72 7.15
C GLN A 230 -11.91 -10.66 8.26
N THR A 231 -11.19 -11.73 7.89
CA THR A 231 -10.55 -12.63 8.88
C THR A 231 -9.51 -11.91 9.73
N ASN A 232 -8.82 -10.90 9.19
CA ASN A 232 -7.78 -10.13 9.90
C ASN A 232 -8.32 -8.85 10.58
N ARG A 233 -9.64 -8.62 10.55
CA ARG A 233 -10.26 -7.36 10.99
C ARG A 233 -9.91 -6.99 12.43
N GLU A 234 -10.03 -7.92 13.37
CA GLU A 234 -9.75 -7.65 14.79
C GLU A 234 -8.31 -7.21 15.01
N LYS A 235 -7.37 -7.88 14.32
CA LYS A 235 -5.96 -7.52 14.36
C LYS A 235 -5.72 -6.12 13.78
N LEU A 236 -6.30 -5.81 12.62
CA LEU A 236 -6.19 -4.48 12.01
C LEU A 236 -6.74 -3.37 12.91
N LEU A 237 -7.86 -3.61 13.60
CA LEU A 237 -8.43 -2.67 14.57
C LEU A 237 -7.55 -2.52 15.81
N SER A 238 -6.91 -3.60 16.29
CA SER A 238 -6.01 -3.53 17.44
C SER A 238 -4.77 -2.66 17.22
N LEU A 239 -4.42 -2.37 15.94
CA LEU A 239 -3.33 -1.46 15.60
C LEU A 239 -3.56 -0.04 16.13
N ASP A 240 -4.79 0.34 16.45
CA ASP A 240 -5.11 1.64 17.06
C ASP A 240 -4.58 1.77 18.49
N ALA A 241 -4.37 0.64 19.19
CA ALA A 241 -3.74 0.61 20.50
C ALA A 241 -2.23 0.90 20.44
N MET A 242 -1.60 0.81 19.25
CA MET A 242 -0.20 1.20 19.05
C MET A 242 -0.07 2.72 19.10
N SER A 243 0.04 3.26 20.31
CA SER A 243 0.36 4.65 20.56
C SER A 243 1.57 4.74 21.48
N VAL A 244 2.56 5.54 21.09
CA VAL A 244 3.55 6.05 22.04
C VAL A 244 2.90 7.30 22.64
N LYS A 245 2.36 7.17 23.86
CA LYS A 245 2.05 8.31 24.73
C LYS A 245 3.34 8.96 25.20
#